data_AF-A0AAW7A206-F1
#
_entry.id   AF-A0AAW7A206-F1
#
_cell.length_a   1.000
_cell.length_b   1.000
_cell.length_c   1.000
_cell.angle_alpha   90.00
_cell.angle_beta   90.00
_cell.angle_gamma   90.00
#
_symmetry.space_group_name_H-M   'P 1'
#
loop_
_entity.id
_entity.type
_entity.pdbx_description
1 polymer ?
#
loop_
_entity_poly.entity_id
_entity_poly.type
_entity_poly.pdbx_seq_one_letter_code
_entity_poly.pdbx_strand_id
1 'polypeptide(L)'
;MNSYNEMAQILDRLGFSDFYFSQISNVQSQVDFGKRKGKIDFTSIKSAAEQYTYESSGKYSVNIDRQLGALETTPNNELILQCVEVFDWGGVQASNIIDAINLHRKNELKPYLAECKSWFEDDHNLVVDLNNINWSSGWTKVFSFMFELTTIYDSRVAAYINYIFASYFDSLESVEQKSELTLITKHLVSFKGTGTRVRCLNSELRRMLGINMKSPDDKRNFKANKVASWFLRYLCKLEYGEVTQANFRQVDKAMFMLGFDIKQIDCSAPFE
;
A
#
# COMPACT_ATOMS: atom_id res chain seq x y z
N MET A 1 4.81 -18.95 0.74
CA MET A 1 4.99 -17.67 0.03
C MET A 1 6.14 -16.89 0.67
N ASN A 2 7.27 -16.90 -0.01
CA ASN A 2 8.51 -16.21 0.38
C ASN A 2 9.02 -15.22 -0.69
N SER A 3 8.44 -15.21 -1.89
CA SER A 3 8.90 -14.40 -3.03
C SER A 3 7.74 -13.81 -3.83
N TYR A 4 8.03 -12.76 -4.61
CA TYR A 4 7.08 -12.17 -5.55
C TYR A 4 6.55 -13.20 -6.56
N ASN A 5 7.44 -14.01 -7.15
CA ASN A 5 7.07 -15.01 -8.15
C ASN A 5 6.14 -16.08 -7.56
N GLU A 6 6.38 -16.53 -6.33
CA GLU A 6 5.49 -17.50 -5.68
C GLU A 6 4.10 -16.90 -5.42
N MET A 7 4.03 -15.63 -5.01
CA MET A 7 2.76 -14.91 -4.85
C MET A 7 2.01 -14.79 -6.17
N ALA A 8 2.67 -14.36 -7.24
CA ALA A 8 2.07 -14.24 -8.58
C ALA A 8 1.56 -15.60 -9.10
N GLN A 9 2.35 -16.66 -8.95
CA GLN A 9 1.94 -18.02 -9.34
C GLN A 9 0.72 -18.54 -8.57
N ILE A 10 0.60 -18.22 -7.28
CA ILE A 10 -0.60 -18.55 -6.48
C ILE A 10 -1.81 -17.82 -7.07
N LEU A 11 -1.71 -16.50 -7.33
CA LEU A 11 -2.81 -15.72 -7.89
C LEU A 11 -3.22 -16.22 -9.29
N ASP A 12 -2.24 -16.52 -10.15
CA ASP A 12 -2.49 -17.05 -11.49
C ASP A 12 -3.17 -18.43 -11.45
N ARG A 13 -2.69 -19.34 -10.58
CA ARG A 13 -3.27 -20.68 -10.42
C ARG A 13 -4.71 -20.63 -9.90
N LEU A 14 -5.02 -19.68 -9.02
CA LEU A 14 -6.37 -19.49 -8.51
C LEU A 14 -7.30 -18.77 -9.51
N GLY A 15 -6.78 -18.30 -10.65
CA GLY A 15 -7.58 -17.57 -11.65
C GLY A 15 -7.95 -16.16 -11.23
N PHE A 16 -7.09 -15.48 -10.45
CA PHE A 16 -7.38 -14.16 -9.91
C PHE A 16 -7.61 -13.10 -11.01
N SER A 17 -6.95 -13.21 -12.16
CA SER A 17 -7.08 -12.24 -13.27
C SER A 17 -8.53 -12.08 -13.73
N ASP A 18 -9.26 -13.19 -13.85
CA ASP A 18 -10.63 -13.20 -14.36
C ASP A 18 -11.60 -12.56 -13.36
N PHE A 19 -11.41 -12.88 -12.07
CA PHE A 19 -12.09 -12.18 -10.99
C PHE A 19 -11.77 -10.68 -11.01
N TYR A 20 -10.49 -10.31 -11.12
CA TYR A 20 -10.07 -8.92 -11.08
C TYR A 20 -10.72 -8.08 -12.18
N PHE A 21 -10.68 -8.55 -13.43
CA PHE A 21 -11.28 -7.79 -14.54
C PHE A 21 -12.80 -7.71 -14.48
N SER A 22 -13.45 -8.76 -13.98
CA SER A 22 -14.91 -8.82 -13.90
C SER A 22 -15.50 -8.09 -12.69
N GLN A 23 -14.80 -8.11 -11.55
CA GLN A 23 -15.33 -7.64 -10.26
C GLN A 23 -14.61 -6.42 -9.68
N ILE A 24 -13.44 -6.02 -10.18
CA ILE A 24 -12.65 -4.93 -9.57
C ILE A 24 -12.26 -3.86 -10.60
N SER A 25 -11.56 -4.24 -11.66
CA SER A 25 -10.91 -3.32 -12.63
C SER A 25 -11.88 -2.27 -13.20
N ASN A 26 -13.08 -2.70 -13.61
CA ASN A 26 -14.06 -1.89 -14.30
C ASN A 26 -15.27 -1.50 -13.43
N VAL A 27 -15.15 -1.59 -12.11
CA VAL A 27 -16.26 -1.25 -11.21
C VAL A 27 -16.46 0.26 -11.16
N GLN A 28 -17.71 0.66 -11.42
CA GLN A 28 -18.14 2.03 -11.23
C GLN A 28 -18.38 2.28 -9.74
N SER A 29 -17.84 3.38 -9.22
CA SER A 29 -17.98 3.74 -7.82
C SER A 29 -18.01 5.25 -7.63
N GLN A 30 -18.55 5.70 -6.50
CA GLN A 30 -18.55 7.10 -6.10
C GLN A 30 -17.94 7.21 -4.72
N VAL A 31 -17.00 8.14 -4.53
CA VAL A 31 -16.45 8.45 -3.21
C VAL A 31 -16.71 9.91 -2.85
N ASP A 32 -17.37 10.12 -1.73
CA ASP A 32 -17.60 11.42 -1.09
C ASP A 32 -16.49 11.74 -0.08
N PHE A 33 -15.56 12.58 -0.51
CA PHE A 33 -14.45 13.08 0.30
C PHE A 33 -14.87 14.18 1.29
N GLY A 34 -16.17 14.48 1.38
CA GLY A 34 -16.75 15.51 2.23
C GLY A 34 -16.73 16.89 1.59
N LYS A 35 -17.23 17.89 2.34
CA LYS A 35 -17.56 19.23 1.83
C LYS A 35 -16.47 19.95 1.02
N ARG A 36 -15.18 19.66 1.25
CA ARG A 36 -14.06 20.34 0.56
C ARG A 36 -13.80 19.80 -0.84
N LYS A 37 -13.83 18.49 -1.01
CA LYS A 37 -13.53 17.82 -2.29
C LYS A 37 -14.79 17.34 -3.01
N GLY A 38 -15.88 17.16 -2.29
CA GLY A 38 -17.14 16.65 -2.82
C GLY A 38 -17.06 15.18 -3.21
N LYS A 39 -17.98 14.82 -4.10
CA LYS A 39 -18.13 13.48 -4.66
C LYS A 39 -17.33 13.37 -5.96
N ILE A 40 -16.66 12.25 -6.13
CA ILE A 40 -15.94 11.93 -7.36
C ILE A 40 -16.43 10.56 -7.83
N ASP A 41 -16.82 10.49 -9.09
CA ASP A 41 -17.31 9.29 -9.75
C ASP A 41 -16.18 8.65 -10.53
N PHE A 42 -15.98 7.35 -10.36
CA PHE A 42 -14.96 6.58 -11.04
C PHE A 42 -15.61 5.49 -11.86
N THR A 43 -15.12 5.26 -13.07
CA THR A 43 -15.62 4.21 -13.95
C THR A 43 -14.74 2.95 -13.98
N SER A 44 -13.56 3.03 -13.36
CA SER A 44 -12.57 1.96 -13.29
C SER A 44 -11.46 2.31 -12.30
N ILE A 45 -10.56 1.36 -12.05
CA ILE A 45 -9.31 1.57 -11.31
C ILE A 45 -8.46 2.67 -11.96
N LYS A 46 -8.37 2.69 -13.29
CA LYS A 46 -7.65 3.73 -14.05
C LYS A 46 -8.28 5.11 -13.84
N SER A 47 -9.60 5.18 -13.94
CA SER A 47 -10.36 6.41 -13.71
C SER A 47 -10.17 6.96 -12.28
N ALA A 48 -10.10 6.07 -11.28
CA ALA A 48 -9.80 6.45 -9.90
C ALA A 48 -8.40 7.03 -9.71
N ALA A 49 -7.42 6.51 -10.44
CA ALA A 49 -6.06 7.04 -10.42
C ALA A 49 -5.94 8.43 -11.06
N GLU A 50 -6.56 8.61 -12.23
CA GLU A 50 -6.49 9.84 -13.03
C GLU A 50 -7.18 11.02 -12.34
N GLN A 51 -8.34 10.78 -11.74
CA GLN A 51 -9.14 11.84 -11.11
C GLN A 51 -8.62 12.26 -9.74
N TYR A 52 -7.66 11.52 -9.17
CA TYR A 52 -7.11 11.91 -7.89
C TYR A 52 -5.97 12.92 -8.01
N THR A 53 -6.22 14.09 -7.44
CA THR A 53 -5.18 15.06 -7.08
C THR A 53 -5.01 15.12 -5.56
N TYR A 54 -3.79 14.88 -5.10
CA TYR A 54 -3.42 15.07 -3.70
C TYR A 54 -3.29 16.57 -3.39
N GLU A 55 -3.90 17.06 -2.30
CA GLU A 55 -3.98 18.51 -2.01
C GLU A 55 -2.61 19.17 -1.79
N SER A 56 -1.64 18.41 -1.30
CA SER A 56 -0.25 18.86 -1.08
C SER A 56 0.67 18.65 -2.30
N SER A 57 0.18 18.08 -3.40
CA SER A 57 1.01 17.92 -4.61
C SER A 57 1.48 19.28 -5.12
N GLY A 58 2.80 19.45 -5.28
CA GLY A 58 3.41 20.67 -5.79
C GLY A 58 3.76 21.73 -4.73
N LYS A 59 3.52 21.48 -3.42
CA LYS A 59 4.05 22.35 -2.35
C LYS A 59 5.58 22.24 -2.19
N TYR A 60 6.12 21.06 -2.48
CA TYR A 60 7.52 20.70 -2.39
C TYR A 60 7.96 19.99 -3.68
N SER A 61 9.19 19.47 -3.68
CA SER A 61 9.68 18.54 -4.72
C SER A 61 8.90 17.22 -4.76
N VAL A 62 8.20 16.87 -3.67
CA VAL A 62 7.41 15.64 -3.51
C VAL A 62 6.15 15.67 -4.38
N ASN A 63 6.02 14.67 -5.25
CA ASN A 63 4.86 14.46 -6.11
C ASN A 63 4.52 12.97 -6.19
N ILE A 64 3.27 12.59 -5.91
CA ILE A 64 2.78 11.20 -5.95
C ILE A 64 3.03 10.50 -7.30
N ASP A 65 3.09 11.25 -8.39
CA ASP A 65 3.32 10.71 -9.73
C ASP A 65 4.81 10.50 -10.05
N ARG A 66 5.75 10.87 -9.14
CA ARG A 66 7.20 10.80 -9.37
C ARG A 66 7.94 10.19 -8.18
N GLN A 67 9.02 9.49 -8.47
CA GLN A 67 9.99 9.08 -7.46
C GLN A 67 10.90 10.27 -7.11
N LEU A 68 11.36 10.34 -5.86
CA LEU A 68 12.40 11.28 -5.46
C LEU A 68 13.76 10.86 -6.05
N GLY A 69 14.74 11.76 -5.96
CA GLY A 69 16.09 11.51 -6.48
C GLY A 69 16.72 10.22 -5.94
N ALA A 70 17.66 9.64 -6.69
CA ALA A 70 18.33 8.40 -6.32
C ALA A 70 18.98 8.52 -4.93
N LEU A 71 18.67 7.56 -4.04
CA LEU A 71 19.13 7.54 -2.66
C LEU A 71 20.67 7.55 -2.57
N GLU A 72 21.31 6.86 -3.50
CA GLU A 72 22.75 6.64 -3.59
C GLU A 72 23.51 7.94 -3.82
N THR A 73 22.96 8.82 -4.67
CA THR A 73 23.60 10.09 -5.05
C THR A 73 23.15 11.27 -4.20
N THR A 74 22.06 11.12 -3.44
CA THR A 74 21.53 12.19 -2.57
C THR A 74 22.45 12.44 -1.36
N PRO A 75 22.92 13.69 -1.14
CA PRO A 75 23.68 14.06 0.05
C PRO A 75 22.87 13.91 1.35
N ASN A 76 23.53 13.61 2.47
CA ASN A 76 22.84 13.36 3.75
C ASN A 76 21.97 14.53 4.26
N ASN A 77 22.40 15.77 4.01
CA ASN A 77 21.64 16.98 4.37
C ASN A 77 20.39 17.16 3.49
N GLU A 78 20.48 16.79 2.22
CA GLU A 78 19.33 16.80 1.31
C GLU A 78 18.35 15.66 1.65
N LEU A 79 18.88 14.49 2.04
CA LEU A 79 18.06 13.33 2.38
C LEU A 79 17.14 13.58 3.57
N ILE A 80 17.62 14.26 4.62
CA ILE A 80 16.77 14.63 5.76
C ILE A 80 15.70 15.65 5.36
N LEU A 81 16.02 16.60 4.47
CA LEU A 81 15.03 17.55 3.95
C LEU A 81 13.93 16.82 3.17
N GLN A 82 14.29 15.90 2.28
CA GLN A 82 13.34 15.07 1.55
C GLN A 82 12.43 14.25 2.48
N CYS A 83 12.97 13.65 3.54
CA CYS A 83 12.14 12.96 4.55
C CYS A 83 11.13 13.92 5.20
N VAL A 84 11.59 15.11 5.61
CA VAL A 84 10.71 16.13 6.23
C VAL A 84 9.62 16.59 5.24
N GLU A 85 9.97 16.85 3.99
CA GLU A 85 9.01 17.22 2.94
C GLU A 85 7.96 16.12 2.73
N VAL A 86 8.36 14.85 2.74
CA VAL A 86 7.43 13.71 2.62
C VAL A 86 6.51 13.63 3.84
N PHE A 87 7.02 13.83 5.04
CA PHE A 87 6.21 13.80 6.26
C PHE A 87 5.21 14.96 6.31
N ASP A 88 5.61 16.16 5.87
CA ASP A 88 4.71 17.30 5.77
C ASP A 88 3.66 17.10 4.67
N TRP A 89 4.09 16.65 3.48
CA TRP A 89 3.19 16.29 2.38
C TRP A 89 2.11 15.31 2.84
N GLY A 90 2.47 14.31 3.64
CA GLY A 90 1.57 13.30 4.19
C GLY A 90 0.77 13.71 5.43
N GLY A 91 1.02 14.90 6.01
CA GLY A 91 0.38 15.37 7.25
C GLY A 91 0.74 14.54 8.49
N VAL A 92 1.96 14.01 8.56
CA VAL A 92 2.43 13.06 9.58
C VAL A 92 3.78 13.49 10.16
N GLN A 93 3.87 14.74 10.62
CA GLN A 93 5.12 15.39 11.00
C GLN A 93 5.70 14.88 12.33
N ALA A 94 4.90 14.87 13.41
CA ALA A 94 5.36 14.84 14.81
C ALA A 94 6.50 13.85 15.12
N SER A 95 6.20 12.58 15.37
CA SER A 95 7.21 11.58 15.74
C SER A 95 8.16 11.25 14.57
N ASN A 96 7.66 11.26 13.33
CA ASN A 96 8.45 10.85 12.17
C ASN A 96 9.61 11.81 11.88
N ILE A 97 9.41 13.12 12.01
CA ILE A 97 10.50 14.11 11.88
C ILE A 97 11.53 13.91 12.97
N ILE A 98 11.10 13.66 14.22
CA ILE A 98 12.03 13.40 15.34
C ILE A 98 12.88 12.14 15.05
N ASP A 99 12.25 11.06 14.58
CA ASP A 99 12.94 9.82 14.23
C ASP A 99 13.98 10.04 13.13
N ALA A 100 13.61 10.75 12.06
CA ALA A 100 14.51 11.04 10.96
C ALA A 100 15.68 11.96 11.39
N ILE A 101 15.43 12.97 12.24
CA ILE A 101 16.47 13.82 12.81
C ILE A 101 17.44 12.99 13.67
N ASN A 102 16.93 12.05 14.48
CA ASN A 102 17.76 11.20 15.33
C ASN A 102 18.65 10.28 14.49
N LEU A 103 18.11 9.66 13.44
CA LEU A 103 18.90 8.88 12.48
C LEU A 103 19.94 9.75 11.77
N HIS A 104 19.56 10.96 11.33
CA HIS A 104 20.48 11.87 10.65
C HIS A 104 21.64 12.31 11.55
N ARG A 105 21.36 12.69 12.80
CA ARG A 105 22.38 13.09 13.79
C ARG A 105 23.39 12.00 14.11
N LYS A 106 22.98 10.73 14.00
CA LYS A 106 23.85 9.57 14.18
C LYS A 106 24.56 9.13 12.89
N ASN A 107 24.35 9.82 11.77
CA ASN A 107 24.77 9.40 10.42
C ASN A 107 24.20 8.04 9.98
N GLU A 108 23.06 7.63 10.56
CA GLU A 108 22.40 6.34 10.32
C GLU A 108 21.28 6.44 9.28
N LEU A 109 20.79 7.64 8.93
CA LEU A 109 19.63 7.80 8.03
C LEU A 109 19.84 7.18 6.65
N LYS A 110 20.96 7.48 5.98
CA LYS A 110 21.27 6.95 4.65
C LYS A 110 21.53 5.43 4.67
N PRO A 111 22.38 4.89 5.57
CA PRO A 111 22.52 3.45 5.75
C PRO A 111 21.18 2.75 6.01
N TYR A 112 20.36 3.30 6.91
CA TYR A 112 19.04 2.76 7.24
C TYR A 112 18.11 2.68 6.01
N LEU A 113 18.01 3.76 5.24
CA LEU A 113 17.19 3.79 4.03
C LEU A 113 17.75 2.85 2.95
N ALA A 114 19.07 2.70 2.85
CA ALA A 114 19.70 1.80 1.89
C ALA A 114 19.42 0.33 2.23
N GLU A 115 19.50 -0.05 3.51
CA GLU A 115 19.11 -1.38 3.99
C GLU A 115 17.63 -1.66 3.73
N CYS A 116 16.76 -0.69 4.04
CA CYS A 116 15.33 -0.81 3.77
C CYS A 116 15.04 -0.95 2.26
N LYS A 117 15.67 -0.13 1.41
CA LYS A 117 15.53 -0.19 -0.05
C LYS A 117 15.93 -1.55 -0.58
N SER A 118 17.13 -2.01 -0.21
CA SER A 118 17.64 -3.33 -0.62
C SER A 118 16.69 -4.45 -0.21
N TRP A 119 16.07 -4.35 0.97
CA TRP A 119 15.11 -5.36 1.40
C TRP A 119 13.77 -5.25 0.66
N PHE A 120 13.23 -4.05 0.42
CA PHE A 120 11.97 -3.88 -0.30
C PHE A 120 12.06 -4.34 -1.76
N GLU A 121 13.19 -4.07 -2.41
CA GLU A 121 13.43 -4.35 -3.83
C GLU A 121 13.95 -5.77 -4.11
N ASP A 122 14.24 -6.55 -3.06
CA ASP A 122 14.53 -7.98 -3.20
C ASP A 122 13.25 -8.79 -3.42
N ASP A 123 13.09 -9.42 -4.59
CA ASP A 123 11.91 -10.21 -4.91
C ASP A 123 11.93 -11.65 -4.39
N HIS A 124 13.05 -12.08 -3.80
CA HIS A 124 13.29 -13.49 -3.50
C HIS A 124 13.03 -13.88 -2.04
N ASN A 125 12.97 -12.90 -1.13
CA ASN A 125 12.87 -13.18 0.30
C ASN A 125 11.86 -12.29 1.03
N LEU A 126 11.14 -12.86 2.00
CA LEU A 126 10.20 -12.17 2.90
C LEU A 126 10.66 -12.21 4.37
N VAL A 127 11.82 -12.81 4.66
CA VAL A 127 12.45 -12.78 5.97
C VAL A 127 13.02 -11.39 6.22
N VAL A 128 12.74 -10.83 7.40
CA VAL A 128 13.13 -9.47 7.78
C VAL A 128 14.29 -9.55 8.77
N ASP A 129 15.51 -9.47 8.25
CA ASP A 129 16.75 -9.55 9.04
C ASP A 129 17.31 -8.17 9.45
N LEU A 130 16.46 -7.14 9.40
CA LEU A 130 16.81 -5.80 9.85
C LEU A 130 16.68 -5.69 11.38
N ASN A 131 17.70 -5.10 12.01
CA ASN A 131 17.76 -4.91 13.46
C ASN A 131 16.88 -3.75 13.94
N ASN A 132 16.87 -2.65 13.19
CA ASN A 132 16.10 -1.45 13.50
C ASN A 132 15.16 -1.15 12.33
N ILE A 133 13.86 -1.16 12.60
CA ILE A 133 12.84 -0.82 11.60
C ILE A 133 11.94 0.23 12.23
N ASN A 134 11.85 1.37 11.57
CA ASN A 134 10.80 2.33 11.84
C ASN A 134 9.69 2.09 10.84
N TRP A 135 8.54 1.60 11.29
CA TRP A 135 7.37 1.49 10.43
C TRP A 135 6.25 2.40 10.92
N SER A 136 5.78 3.28 10.03
CA SER A 136 4.65 4.16 10.29
C SER A 136 3.96 4.56 8.99
N SER A 137 2.80 5.20 9.09
CA SER A 137 2.13 5.80 7.94
C SER A 137 2.95 6.92 7.28
N GLY A 138 3.93 7.49 7.98
CA GLY A 138 4.90 8.44 7.41
C GLY A 138 6.08 7.73 6.76
N TRP A 139 6.67 6.75 7.43
CA TRP A 139 7.81 6.02 6.88
C TRP A 139 7.46 5.22 5.62
N THR A 140 6.26 4.63 5.54
CA THR A 140 5.79 4.00 4.28
C THR A 140 5.72 4.98 3.11
N LYS A 141 5.44 6.28 3.36
CA LYS A 141 5.50 7.31 2.32
C LYS A 141 6.94 7.58 1.89
N VAL A 142 7.87 7.68 2.84
CA VAL A 142 9.30 7.84 2.52
C VAL A 142 9.79 6.67 1.67
N PHE A 143 9.52 5.43 2.10
CA PHE A 143 9.87 4.23 1.33
C PHE A 143 9.23 4.25 -0.05
N SER A 144 7.94 4.56 -0.12
CA SER A 144 7.23 4.63 -1.39
C SER A 144 7.85 5.66 -2.32
N PHE A 145 8.16 6.87 -1.85
CA PHE A 145 8.72 7.95 -2.66
C PHE A 145 10.18 7.72 -3.08
N MET A 146 10.96 6.97 -2.30
CA MET A 146 12.39 6.77 -2.55
C MET A 146 12.70 5.41 -3.20
N PHE A 147 11.86 4.39 -3.02
CA PHE A 147 12.10 3.03 -3.49
C PHE A 147 11.24 2.72 -4.71
N GLU A 148 11.74 1.84 -5.56
CA GLU A 148 11.01 1.37 -6.74
C GLU A 148 9.84 0.51 -6.31
N LEU A 149 8.71 0.70 -7.00
CA LEU A 149 7.52 -0.15 -6.93
C LEU A 149 7.06 -0.44 -5.48
N THR A 150 7.24 0.53 -4.58
CA THR A 150 6.87 0.42 -3.17
C THR A 150 5.63 1.26 -2.89
N THR A 151 4.59 0.66 -2.32
CA THR A 151 3.31 1.32 -2.05
C THR A 151 3.30 2.09 -0.73
N ILE A 152 2.47 3.14 -0.66
CA ILE A 152 2.09 3.80 0.59
C ILE A 152 1.10 2.91 1.34
N TYR A 153 1.59 1.92 2.10
CA TYR A 153 0.76 0.99 2.83
C TYR A 153 0.23 1.59 4.15
N ASP A 154 -0.69 2.55 4.02
CA ASP A 154 -1.45 3.11 5.13
C ASP A 154 -2.87 2.51 5.22
N SER A 155 -3.68 3.00 6.16
CA SER A 155 -5.03 2.49 6.40
C SER A 155 -5.94 2.46 5.16
N ARG A 156 -5.74 3.35 4.18
CA ARG A 156 -6.59 3.40 2.98
C ARG A 156 -6.20 2.33 1.99
N VAL A 157 -4.93 2.30 1.60
CA VAL A 157 -4.41 1.29 0.66
C VAL A 157 -4.65 -0.11 1.22
N ALA A 158 -4.38 -0.31 2.51
CA ALA A 158 -4.66 -1.58 3.17
C ALA A 158 -6.15 -1.94 3.14
N ALA A 159 -7.06 -0.99 3.37
CA ALA A 159 -8.50 -1.25 3.32
C ALA A 159 -8.94 -1.78 1.95
N TYR A 160 -8.50 -1.14 0.86
CA TYR A 160 -8.94 -1.55 -0.46
C TYR A 160 -8.28 -2.84 -0.94
N ILE A 161 -6.99 -3.06 -0.64
CA ILE A 161 -6.35 -4.37 -0.89
C ILE A 161 -7.08 -5.49 -0.14
N ASN A 162 -7.41 -5.25 1.13
CA ASN A 162 -8.14 -6.21 1.95
C ASN A 162 -9.56 -6.46 1.42
N TYR A 163 -10.21 -5.44 0.83
CA TYR A 163 -11.50 -5.57 0.17
C TYR A 163 -11.40 -6.47 -1.06
N ILE A 164 -10.42 -6.24 -1.94
CA ILE A 164 -10.17 -7.08 -3.12
C ILE A 164 -9.99 -8.54 -2.71
N PHE A 165 -9.16 -8.81 -1.69
CA PHE A 165 -8.93 -10.18 -1.22
C PHE A 165 -10.16 -10.80 -0.54
N ALA A 166 -10.95 -10.02 0.19
CA ALA A 166 -12.20 -10.48 0.79
C ALA A 166 -13.21 -10.89 -0.29
N SER A 167 -13.47 -10.01 -1.25
CA SER A 167 -14.36 -10.30 -2.38
C SER A 167 -13.88 -11.48 -3.21
N TYR A 168 -12.57 -11.61 -3.42
CA TYR A 168 -12.02 -12.76 -4.12
C TYR A 168 -12.18 -14.05 -3.32
N PHE A 169 -11.89 -14.02 -2.03
CA PHE A 169 -12.06 -15.18 -1.15
C PHE A 169 -13.50 -15.69 -1.14
N ASP A 170 -14.49 -14.79 -1.13
CA ASP A 170 -15.90 -15.15 -1.22
C ASP A 170 -16.27 -15.78 -2.56
N SER A 171 -15.57 -15.43 -3.64
CA SER A 171 -15.77 -16.03 -4.97
C SER A 171 -15.16 -17.42 -5.13
N LEU A 172 -14.26 -17.83 -4.24
CA LEU A 172 -13.63 -19.16 -4.30
C LEU A 172 -14.59 -20.24 -3.78
N GLU A 173 -14.67 -21.34 -4.52
CA GLU A 173 -15.62 -22.43 -4.23
C GLU A 173 -15.07 -23.45 -3.23
N SER A 174 -13.76 -23.73 -3.27
CA SER A 174 -13.16 -24.79 -2.47
C SER A 174 -12.36 -24.30 -1.26
N VAL A 175 -12.28 -25.16 -0.24
CA VAL A 175 -11.47 -24.90 0.98
C VAL A 175 -9.98 -24.87 0.63
N GLU A 176 -9.55 -25.67 -0.32
CA GLU A 176 -8.17 -25.74 -0.80
C GLU A 176 -7.75 -24.41 -1.44
N GLN A 177 -8.57 -23.86 -2.33
CA GLN A 177 -8.33 -22.55 -2.95
C GLN A 177 -8.26 -21.43 -1.89
N LYS A 178 -9.21 -21.44 -0.95
CA LYS A 178 -9.23 -20.48 0.18
C LYS A 178 -7.97 -20.58 1.03
N SER A 179 -7.57 -21.79 1.38
CA SER A 179 -6.33 -22.06 2.12
C SER A 179 -5.10 -21.56 1.37
N GLU A 180 -5.06 -21.76 0.05
CA GLU A 180 -3.97 -21.30 -0.79
C GLU A 180 -3.87 -19.77 -0.82
N LEU A 181 -5.01 -19.07 -0.92
CA LEU A 181 -5.05 -17.61 -0.82
C LEU A 181 -4.51 -17.11 0.52
N THR A 182 -4.77 -17.84 1.63
CA THR A 182 -4.25 -17.47 2.95
C THR A 182 -2.72 -17.51 3.05
N LEU A 183 -2.03 -18.21 2.14
CA LEU A 183 -0.57 -18.16 2.05
C LEU A 183 -0.06 -16.74 1.73
N ILE A 184 -0.89 -15.93 1.08
CA ILE A 184 -0.62 -14.51 0.78
C ILE A 184 -1.18 -13.63 1.89
N THR A 185 -2.49 -13.71 2.15
CA THR A 185 -3.20 -12.71 2.97
C THR A 185 -2.79 -12.73 4.43
N LYS A 186 -2.25 -13.84 4.96
CA LYS A 186 -1.73 -13.90 6.34
C LYS A 186 -0.59 -12.91 6.63
N HIS A 187 0.07 -12.42 5.59
CA HIS A 187 1.15 -11.45 5.70
C HIS A 187 0.67 -9.99 5.67
N LEU A 188 -0.60 -9.75 5.33
CA LEU A 188 -1.20 -8.42 5.30
C LEU A 188 -1.72 -8.03 6.69
N VAL A 189 -1.99 -6.73 6.85
CA VAL A 189 -2.61 -6.19 8.06
C VAL A 189 -3.84 -5.34 7.75
N SER A 190 -4.73 -5.24 8.74
CA SER A 190 -5.90 -4.35 8.72
C SER A 190 -5.73 -3.21 9.72
N PHE A 191 -6.33 -2.07 9.42
CA PHE A 191 -6.23 -0.85 10.20
C PHE A 191 -7.63 -0.40 10.61
N LYS A 192 -7.77 0.04 11.86
CA LYS A 192 -8.96 0.78 12.25
C LYS A 192 -9.03 2.08 11.44
N GLY A 193 -10.22 2.41 10.97
CA GLY A 193 -10.49 3.69 10.34
C GLY A 193 -10.37 4.86 11.32
N THR A 194 -10.37 6.08 10.78
CA THR A 194 -10.44 7.31 11.56
C THR A 194 -11.84 7.91 11.49
N GLY A 195 -12.38 8.31 12.63
CA GLY A 195 -13.74 8.87 12.71
C GLY A 195 -14.78 7.85 12.26
N THR A 196 -15.61 8.23 11.27
CA THR A 196 -16.69 7.40 10.73
C THR A 196 -16.31 6.60 9.49
N ARG A 197 -15.04 6.64 9.06
CA ARG A 197 -14.59 5.98 7.82
C ARG A 197 -14.38 4.50 8.06
N VAL A 198 -15.07 3.66 7.30
CA VAL A 198 -15.02 2.20 7.44
C VAL A 198 -13.88 1.65 6.60
N ARG A 199 -12.88 1.04 7.25
CA ARG A 199 -11.60 0.62 6.63
C ARG A 199 -11.07 -0.70 7.14
N CYS A 200 -11.62 -1.21 8.24
CA CYS A 200 -11.14 -2.41 8.86
C CYS A 200 -12.00 -3.58 8.39
N LEU A 201 -11.40 -4.69 7.96
CA LEU A 201 -12.17 -5.92 7.75
C LEU A 201 -12.81 -6.34 9.07
N ASN A 202 -14.01 -6.91 9.09
CA ASN A 202 -14.60 -7.42 10.33
C ASN A 202 -13.78 -8.58 10.94
N SER A 203 -14.03 -8.89 12.21
CA SER A 203 -13.24 -9.90 12.95
C SER A 203 -13.31 -11.31 12.36
N GLU A 204 -14.46 -11.71 11.86
CA GLU A 204 -14.68 -13.04 11.27
C GLU A 204 -13.86 -13.23 9.99
N LEU A 205 -13.98 -12.29 9.06
CA LEU A 205 -13.31 -12.41 7.77
C LEU A 205 -11.80 -12.20 7.89
N ARG A 206 -11.34 -11.33 8.82
CA ARG A 206 -9.91 -11.24 9.19
C ARG A 206 -9.37 -12.61 9.61
N ARG A 207 -10.10 -13.34 10.45
CA ARG A 207 -9.70 -14.67 10.92
C ARG A 207 -9.65 -15.68 9.76
N MET A 208 -10.64 -15.68 8.88
CA MET A 208 -10.67 -16.59 7.72
C MET A 208 -9.52 -16.32 6.74
N LEU A 209 -9.19 -15.05 6.50
CA LEU A 209 -8.07 -14.64 5.64
C LEU A 209 -6.70 -14.70 6.34
N GLY A 210 -6.65 -14.96 7.65
CA GLY A 210 -5.43 -14.86 8.45
C GLY A 210 -4.85 -13.44 8.55
N ILE A 211 -5.62 -12.40 8.19
CA ILE A 211 -5.18 -11.01 8.20
C ILE A 211 -5.12 -10.52 9.65
N ASN A 212 -3.96 -10.02 10.04
CA ASN A 212 -3.74 -9.51 11.39
C ASN A 212 -4.20 -8.05 11.51
N MET A 213 -4.54 -7.62 12.72
CA MET A 213 -4.59 -6.17 12.99
C MET A 213 -3.18 -5.59 12.96
N LYS A 214 -3.05 -4.33 12.53
CA LYS A 214 -1.82 -3.55 12.70
C LYS A 214 -1.40 -3.63 14.18
N SER A 215 -0.22 -4.18 14.42
CA SER A 215 0.39 -4.31 15.74
C SER A 215 1.48 -3.25 15.96
N PRO A 216 1.92 -3.03 17.22
CA PRO A 216 3.16 -2.29 17.50
C PRO A 216 4.44 -2.98 16.98
N ASP A 217 4.34 -4.26 16.59
CA ASP A 217 5.43 -4.99 15.91
C ASP A 217 5.64 -4.45 14.49
N ASP A 218 6.66 -3.59 14.35
CA ASP A 218 7.02 -2.95 13.08
C ASP A 218 7.51 -3.96 12.03
N LYS A 219 8.12 -5.09 12.39
CA LYS A 219 8.55 -6.10 11.42
C LYS A 219 7.37 -6.68 10.66
N ARG A 220 6.25 -6.92 11.34
CA ARG A 220 5.03 -7.41 10.70
C ARG A 220 4.45 -6.39 9.73
N ASN A 221 4.35 -5.12 10.15
CA ASN A 221 3.79 -4.07 9.30
C ASN A 221 4.69 -3.78 8.09
N PHE A 222 6.01 -3.82 8.28
CA PHE A 222 7.02 -3.69 7.24
C PHE A 222 6.91 -4.84 6.21
N LYS A 223 6.73 -6.07 6.70
CA LYS A 223 6.42 -7.24 5.86
C LYS A 223 5.14 -7.07 5.05
N ALA A 224 4.07 -6.62 5.69
CA ALA A 224 2.80 -6.38 5.03
C ALA A 224 2.92 -5.32 3.93
N ASN A 225 3.72 -4.26 4.14
CA ASN A 225 3.99 -3.26 3.12
C ASN A 225 4.65 -3.87 1.88
N LYS A 226 5.62 -4.77 2.04
CA LYS A 226 6.28 -5.43 0.90
C LYS A 226 5.33 -6.34 0.14
N VAL A 227 4.53 -7.15 0.84
CA VAL A 227 3.52 -8.00 0.20
C VAL A 227 2.47 -7.16 -0.52
N ALA A 228 2.05 -6.03 0.04
CA ALA A 228 1.18 -5.08 -0.63
C ALA A 228 1.83 -4.47 -1.88
N SER A 229 3.12 -4.09 -1.82
CA SER A 229 3.88 -3.62 -2.99
C SER A 229 3.92 -4.67 -4.10
N TRP A 230 4.22 -5.92 -3.76
CA TRP A 230 4.18 -7.06 -4.68
C TRP A 230 2.79 -7.22 -5.31
N PHE A 231 1.73 -7.19 -4.51
CA PHE A 231 0.36 -7.30 -5.03
C PHE A 231 0.01 -6.17 -6.00
N LEU A 232 0.39 -4.93 -5.70
CA LEU A 232 0.17 -3.79 -6.60
C LEU A 232 0.99 -3.89 -7.90
N ARG A 233 2.18 -4.49 -7.87
CA ARG A 233 2.94 -4.80 -9.09
C ARG A 233 2.22 -5.83 -9.96
N TYR A 234 1.63 -6.85 -9.34
CA TYR A 234 0.82 -7.84 -10.03
C TYR A 234 -0.41 -7.18 -10.68
N LEU A 235 -1.14 -6.33 -9.93
CA LEU A 235 -2.26 -5.55 -10.48
C LEU A 235 -1.81 -4.60 -11.60
N CYS A 236 -0.66 -3.95 -11.46
CA CYS A 236 -0.09 -3.09 -12.50
C CYS A 236 0.15 -3.85 -13.80
N LYS A 237 0.67 -5.08 -13.71
CA LYS A 237 0.87 -5.94 -14.87
C LYS A 237 -0.46 -6.30 -15.55
N LEU A 238 -1.50 -6.60 -14.77
CA LEU A 238 -2.85 -6.85 -15.31
C LEU A 238 -3.42 -5.61 -16.00
N GLU A 239 -3.38 -4.46 -15.34
CA GLU A 239 -4.00 -3.23 -15.83
C GLU A 239 -3.32 -2.64 -17.06
N TYR A 240 -1.99 -2.66 -17.09
CA TYR A 240 -1.20 -1.92 -18.09
C TYR A 240 -0.37 -2.82 -19.01
N GLY A 241 -0.32 -4.13 -18.76
CA GLY A 241 0.51 -5.06 -19.53
C GLY A 241 2.00 -4.96 -19.23
N GLU A 242 2.46 -3.97 -18.48
CA GLU A 242 3.84 -3.78 -18.04
C GLU A 242 3.92 -3.12 -16.65
N VAL A 243 5.02 -3.38 -15.94
CA VAL A 243 5.27 -2.83 -14.61
C VAL A 243 6.35 -1.76 -14.73
N THR A 244 5.91 -0.51 -14.85
CA THR A 244 6.78 0.68 -14.77
C THR A 244 6.46 1.46 -13.50
N GLN A 245 7.39 2.29 -13.04
CA GLN A 245 7.14 3.15 -11.87
C GLN A 245 5.90 4.04 -12.08
N ALA A 246 5.73 4.59 -13.29
CA ALA A 246 4.59 5.46 -13.62
C ALA A 246 3.24 4.70 -13.53
N ASN A 247 3.17 3.50 -14.11
CA ASN A 247 1.96 2.67 -14.06
C ASN A 247 1.67 2.19 -12.64
N PHE A 248 2.71 1.81 -11.88
CA PHE A 248 2.58 1.43 -10.48
C PHE A 248 1.97 2.57 -9.64
N ARG A 249 2.40 3.83 -9.86
CA ARG A 249 1.80 4.99 -9.19
C ARG A 249 0.32 5.15 -9.48
N GLN A 250 -0.13 4.84 -10.68
CA GLN A 250 -1.56 4.90 -10.97
C GLN A 250 -2.34 3.87 -10.14
N VAL A 251 -1.86 2.63 -10.06
CA VAL A 251 -2.49 1.61 -9.20
C VAL A 251 -2.47 2.03 -7.73
N ASP A 252 -1.32 2.50 -7.22
CA ASP A 252 -1.15 2.96 -5.84
C ASP A 252 -2.12 4.09 -5.48
N LYS A 253 -2.28 5.08 -6.38
CA LYS A 253 -3.28 6.15 -6.25
C LYS A 253 -4.69 5.61 -6.21
N ALA A 254 -5.06 4.68 -7.09
CA ALA A 254 -6.39 4.09 -7.10
C ALA A 254 -6.72 3.37 -5.79
N MET A 255 -5.77 2.57 -5.25
CA MET A 255 -5.95 1.89 -3.95
C MET A 255 -6.19 2.90 -2.81
N PHE A 256 -5.44 4.01 -2.83
CA PHE A 256 -5.58 5.07 -1.84
C PHE A 256 -6.95 5.75 -1.92
N MET A 257 -7.50 5.91 -3.12
CA MET A 257 -8.79 6.55 -3.37
C MET A 257 -9.97 5.69 -2.97
N LEU A 258 -9.99 4.47 -3.47
CA LEU A 258 -11.09 3.54 -3.27
C LEU A 258 -11.07 3.01 -1.82
N GLY A 259 -9.90 3.01 -1.18
CA GLY A 259 -9.73 2.72 0.23
C GLY A 259 -10.12 3.84 1.19
N PHE A 260 -10.67 4.95 0.70
CA PHE A 260 -11.05 6.07 1.57
C PHE A 260 -12.11 5.67 2.59
N ASP A 261 -13.12 4.91 2.15
CA ASP A 261 -14.25 4.43 2.94
C ASP A 261 -14.93 3.26 2.19
N ILE A 262 -14.70 2.03 2.65
CA ILE A 262 -15.10 0.83 1.90
C ILE A 262 -16.62 0.74 1.75
N LYS A 263 -17.39 1.25 2.72
CA LYS A 263 -18.86 1.26 2.65
C LYS A 263 -19.43 2.18 1.57
N GLN A 264 -18.62 3.09 1.02
CA GLN A 264 -19.01 3.90 -0.13
C GLN A 264 -18.77 3.17 -1.46
N ILE A 265 -17.86 2.20 -1.47
CA ILE A 265 -17.62 1.32 -2.62
C ILE A 265 -18.65 0.19 -2.63
N ASP A 266 -18.84 -0.44 -1.49
CA ASP A 266 -19.77 -1.55 -1.31
C ASP A 266 -20.39 -1.47 0.10
N CYS A 267 -21.66 -1.10 0.15
CA CYS A 267 -22.40 -0.93 1.39
C CYS A 267 -22.60 -2.26 2.14
N SER A 268 -22.50 -3.40 1.44
CA SER A 268 -22.62 -4.73 2.00
C SER A 268 -21.28 -5.30 2.48
N ALA A 269 -20.16 -4.67 2.13
CA ALA A 269 -18.82 -5.15 2.44
C ALA A 269 -18.66 -5.47 3.95
N PRO A 270 -18.07 -6.61 4.32
CA PRO A 270 -17.90 -7.06 5.70
C PRO A 270 -16.79 -6.29 6.43
N PHE A 271 -16.96 -4.97 6.55
CA PHE A 271 -16.00 -4.02 7.13
C PHE A 271 -16.63 -3.23 8.29
N GLU A 272 -15.76 -2.81 9.22
CA GLU A 272 -16.01 -2.05 10.45
C GLU A 272 -15.11 -0.80 10.57
#